data_AF-A0A1G2I6T6-F1
#
_entry.id   AF-A0A1G2I6T6-F1
#
_cell.length_a   1.000
_cell.length_b   1.000
_cell.length_c   1.000
_cell.angle_alpha   90.00
_cell.angle_beta   90.00
_cell.angle_gamma   90.00
#
_symmetry.space_group_name_H-M   'P 1'
#
loop_
_entity.id
_entity.type
_entity.pdbx_description
1 polymer ?
#
loop_
_entity_poly.entity_id
_entity_poly.type
_entity_poly.pdbx_seq_one_letter_code
_entity_poly.pdbx_strand_id
1 'polypeptide(L)'
;MNESHSENSSQQNEATPTEDELITALEQELSNMAERRPERREKGDPKYRILQDLINQAKEEGFRNAYNSLENYQKHVIISRLENQEFSHRVNYTDEGHIRSPIPYNFIKGLSEELYGNTEGHVDVDKKGELEKKIQEVYKQEGYHQ
;
A
#
# COMPACT_ATOMS: atom_id res chain seq x y z
N MET A 1 -5.58 -24.79 -46.34
CA MET A 1 -4.91 -23.64 -45.71
C MET A 1 -5.95 -22.55 -45.56
N ASN A 2 -6.29 -22.18 -44.33
CA ASN A 2 -6.86 -20.88 -43.97
C ASN A 2 -6.73 -20.75 -42.45
N GLU A 3 -5.68 -20.04 -42.04
CA GLU A 3 -5.42 -19.63 -40.67
C GLU A 3 -6.39 -18.50 -40.32
N SER A 4 -7.28 -18.74 -39.36
CA SER A 4 -7.98 -17.66 -38.67
C SER A 4 -7.18 -17.33 -37.42
N HIS A 5 -6.29 -16.33 -37.54
CA HIS A 5 -5.79 -15.58 -36.40
C HIS A 5 -6.73 -14.41 -36.17
N SER A 6 -7.35 -14.33 -35.00
CA SER A 6 -7.49 -13.11 -34.19
C SER A 6 -8.59 -13.30 -33.14
N GLU A 7 -8.23 -13.92 -32.02
CA GLU A 7 -8.83 -13.60 -30.72
C GLU A 7 -7.68 -13.54 -29.70
N ASN A 8 -6.80 -12.54 -29.87
CA ASN A 8 -5.92 -12.12 -28.80
C ASN A 8 -6.70 -11.18 -27.87
N SER A 9 -7.71 -11.74 -27.20
CA SER A 9 -8.30 -11.12 -26.02
C SER A 9 -7.51 -11.64 -24.83
N SER A 10 -6.32 -11.08 -24.65
CA SER A 10 -5.61 -11.15 -23.37
C SER A 10 -6.48 -10.45 -22.33
N GLN A 11 -7.47 -11.16 -21.78
CA GLN A 11 -8.04 -10.84 -20.48
C GLN A 11 -6.87 -10.99 -19.49
N GLN A 12 -6.12 -9.91 -19.32
CA GLN A 12 -5.29 -9.74 -18.14
C GLN A 12 -6.26 -9.74 -16.97
N ASN A 13 -6.44 -10.91 -16.34
CA ASN A 13 -7.22 -11.05 -15.12
C ASN A 13 -6.73 -10.00 -14.11
N GLU A 14 -7.56 -8.98 -13.88
CA GLU A 14 -7.41 -8.01 -12.81
C GLU A 14 -7.68 -8.74 -11.49
N ALA A 15 -6.69 -9.47 -10.98
CA ALA A 15 -6.83 -10.15 -9.71
C ALA A 15 -6.92 -9.09 -8.60
N THR A 16 -8.09 -8.96 -7.97
CA THR A 16 -8.20 -8.35 -6.66
C THR A 16 -7.47 -9.26 -5.67
N PRO A 17 -6.53 -8.76 -4.88
CA PRO A 17 -5.86 -9.58 -3.87
C PRO A 17 -6.89 -10.07 -2.85
N THR A 18 -6.73 -11.30 -2.39
CA THR A 18 -7.52 -11.81 -1.26
C THR A 18 -7.20 -11.03 0.02
N GLU A 19 -8.10 -11.08 1.01
CA GLU A 19 -7.86 -10.42 2.30
C GLU A 19 -6.62 -10.97 3.00
N ASP A 20 -6.40 -12.28 2.95
CA ASP A 20 -5.23 -12.93 3.53
C ASP A 20 -3.93 -12.47 2.84
N GLU A 21 -3.92 -12.32 1.52
CA GLU A 21 -2.77 -11.79 0.77
C GLU A 21 -2.49 -10.32 1.14
N LEU A 22 -3.54 -9.50 1.29
CA LEU A 22 -3.40 -8.11 1.72
C LEU A 22 -2.82 -8.01 3.13
N ILE A 23 -3.40 -8.74 4.09
CA ILE A 23 -2.96 -8.73 5.48
C ILE A 23 -1.52 -9.22 5.58
N THR A 24 -1.18 -10.34 4.91
CA THR A 24 0.18 -10.89 4.90
C THR A 24 1.20 -9.88 4.34
N ALA A 25 0.86 -9.18 3.25
CA ALA A 25 1.76 -8.18 2.67
C ALA A 25 1.95 -6.95 3.57
N LEU A 26 0.88 -6.50 4.25
CA LEU A 26 0.94 -5.41 5.23
C LEU A 26 1.76 -5.81 6.47
N GLU A 27 1.60 -7.03 6.97
CA GLU A 27 2.41 -7.58 8.07
C GLU A 27 3.89 -7.65 7.71
N GLN A 28 4.20 -8.06 6.47
CA GLN A 28 5.57 -8.06 5.98
C GLN A 28 6.14 -6.63 5.91
N GLU A 29 5.36 -5.64 5.48
CA GLU A 29 5.81 -4.25 5.54
C GLU A 29 6.09 -3.81 6.97
N LEU A 30 5.19 -4.14 7.90
CA LEU A 30 5.33 -3.78 9.30
C LEU A 30 6.61 -4.40 9.89
N SER A 31 6.92 -5.67 9.55
CA SER A 31 8.17 -6.33 9.92
C SER A 31 9.38 -5.62 9.30
N ASN A 32 9.34 -5.33 7.99
CA ASN A 32 10.42 -4.63 7.29
C ASN A 32 10.68 -3.24 7.89
N MET A 33 9.64 -2.52 8.28
CA MET A 33 9.77 -1.22 8.96
C MET A 33 10.45 -1.36 10.33
N ALA A 34 10.08 -2.39 11.10
CA ALA A 34 10.70 -2.67 12.40
C ALA A 34 12.17 -3.08 12.27
N GLU A 35 12.52 -3.86 11.25
CA GLU A 35 13.91 -4.30 11.02
C GLU A 35 14.81 -3.17 10.52
N ARG A 36 14.32 -2.34 9.60
CA ARG A 36 15.10 -1.22 9.05
C ARG A 36 15.39 -0.14 10.08
N ARG A 37 14.45 0.09 11.01
CA ARG A 37 14.52 1.17 12.02
C ARG A 37 13.85 0.73 13.34
N PRO A 38 14.47 -0.18 14.11
CA PRO A 38 13.89 -0.68 15.36
C PRO A 38 13.59 0.43 16.37
N GLU A 39 14.39 1.50 16.37
CA GLU A 39 14.19 2.68 17.22
C GLU A 39 12.89 3.43 16.92
N ARG A 40 12.38 3.33 15.69
CA ARG A 40 11.10 3.94 15.31
C ARG A 40 9.91 3.15 15.85
N ARG A 41 10.01 1.82 15.90
CA ARG A 41 9.02 0.97 16.56
C ARG A 41 8.97 1.27 18.06
N GLU A 42 10.13 1.29 18.73
CA GLU A 42 10.21 1.55 20.17
C GLU A 42 9.68 2.93 20.55
N LYS A 43 9.91 3.93 19.70
CA LYS A 43 9.42 5.29 19.93
C LYS A 43 7.95 5.47 19.58
N GLY A 44 7.32 4.56 18.82
CA GLY A 44 5.91 4.68 18.41
C GLY A 44 5.68 5.49 17.13
N ASP A 45 6.55 5.36 16.12
CA ASP A 45 6.46 6.09 14.85
C ASP A 45 5.02 6.15 14.28
N PRO A 46 4.50 7.34 13.93
CA PRO A 46 3.13 7.49 13.45
C PRO A 46 2.79 6.58 12.26
N LYS A 47 3.68 6.45 11.27
CA LYS A 47 3.44 5.61 10.10
C LYS A 47 3.44 4.11 10.49
N TYR A 48 4.26 3.70 11.45
CA TYR A 48 4.27 2.35 12.01
C TYR A 48 2.97 2.02 12.75
N ARG A 49 2.52 2.91 13.66
CA ARG A 49 1.28 2.71 14.42
C ARG A 49 0.06 2.64 13.51
N ILE A 50 -0.07 3.56 12.55
CA ILE A 50 -1.19 3.56 11.60
C ILE A 50 -1.26 2.22 10.82
N LEU A 51 -0.12 1.71 10.37
CA LEU A 51 -0.07 0.42 9.69
C LEU A 51 -0.44 -0.74 10.62
N GLN A 52 0.09 -0.74 11.85
CA GLN A 52 -0.22 -1.75 12.86
C GLN A 52 -1.71 -1.76 13.23
N ASP A 53 -2.30 -0.58 13.45
CA ASP A 53 -3.71 -0.43 13.79
C ASP A 53 -4.61 -0.89 12.66
N LEU A 54 -4.28 -0.55 11.40
CA LEU A 54 -5.00 -1.07 10.23
C LEU A 54 -4.95 -2.60 10.19
N ILE A 55 -3.78 -3.21 10.35
CA ILE A 55 -3.63 -4.69 10.29
C ILE A 55 -4.50 -5.35 11.36
N ASN A 56 -4.50 -4.81 12.58
CA ASN A 56 -5.29 -5.35 13.67
C ASN A 56 -6.80 -5.24 13.38
N GLN A 57 -7.27 -4.08 12.91
CA GLN A 57 -8.68 -3.91 12.53
C GLN A 57 -9.06 -4.78 11.32
N ALA A 58 -8.20 -4.87 10.31
CA ALA A 58 -8.46 -5.65 9.10
C ALA A 58 -8.65 -7.16 9.39
N LYS A 59 -7.99 -7.70 10.43
CA LYS A 59 -8.19 -9.08 10.89
C LYS A 59 -9.55 -9.32 11.53
N GLU A 60 -10.20 -8.27 12.03
CA GLU A 60 -11.51 -8.37 12.72
C GLU A 60 -12.68 -8.08 11.76
N GLU A 61 -12.57 -7.04 10.94
CA GLU A 61 -13.68 -6.52 10.12
C GLU A 61 -13.40 -6.51 8.61
N GLY A 62 -12.23 -7.00 8.16
CA GLY A 62 -11.82 -7.02 6.76
C GLY A 62 -11.11 -5.73 6.32
N PHE A 63 -10.24 -5.83 5.32
CA PHE A 63 -9.36 -4.73 4.90
C PHE A 63 -10.13 -3.48 4.49
N ARG A 64 -11.20 -3.63 3.70
CA ARG A 64 -11.93 -2.46 3.17
C ARG A 64 -12.66 -1.69 4.26
N ASN A 65 -13.21 -2.36 5.27
CA ASN A 65 -13.87 -1.68 6.38
C ASN A 65 -12.85 -0.93 7.25
N ALA A 66 -11.78 -1.62 7.63
CA ALA A 66 -10.68 -1.04 8.40
C ALA A 66 -10.03 0.14 7.64
N TYR A 67 -9.79 0.00 6.33
CA TYR A 67 -9.26 1.08 5.51
C TYR A 67 -10.22 2.26 5.43
N ASN A 68 -11.53 2.02 5.28
CA ASN A 68 -12.52 3.08 5.15
C ASN A 68 -12.73 3.89 6.43
N SER A 69 -12.51 3.28 7.60
CA SER A 69 -12.60 3.94 8.91
C SER A 69 -11.47 4.94 9.16
N LEU A 70 -10.33 4.80 8.45
CA LEU A 70 -9.19 5.68 8.57
C LEU A 70 -9.47 7.11 8.07
N GLU A 71 -8.82 8.08 8.70
CA GLU A 71 -8.73 9.44 8.18
C GLU A 71 -7.91 9.50 6.88
N ASN A 72 -8.14 10.51 6.04
CA ASN A 72 -7.49 10.61 4.73
C ASN A 72 -5.95 10.63 4.81
N TYR A 73 -5.36 11.26 5.82
CA TYR A 73 -3.90 11.27 5.99
C TYR A 73 -3.37 9.89 6.39
N GLN A 74 -4.15 9.11 7.16
CA GLN A 74 -3.81 7.74 7.54
C GLN A 74 -3.93 6.81 6.31
N LYS A 75 -5.00 6.95 5.52
CA LYS A 75 -5.16 6.25 4.23
C LYS A 75 -3.96 6.51 3.30
N HIS A 76 -3.47 7.75 3.25
CA HIS A 76 -2.27 8.10 2.50
C HIS A 76 -1.03 7.35 3.00
N VAL A 77 -0.83 7.20 4.31
CA VAL A 77 0.26 6.38 4.86
C VAL A 77 0.18 4.97 4.28
N ILE A 78 -0.98 4.32 4.34
CA ILE A 78 -1.18 2.95 3.87
C ILE A 78 -0.85 2.85 2.38
N ILE A 79 -1.43 3.72 1.55
CA ILE A 79 -1.13 3.74 0.11
C ILE A 79 0.36 3.93 -0.14
N SER A 80 1.02 4.88 0.52
CA SER A 80 2.46 5.14 0.32
C SER A 80 3.32 3.93 0.67
N ARG A 81 2.89 3.10 1.64
CA ARG A 81 3.57 1.85 2.00
C ARG A 81 3.40 0.78 0.94
N LEU A 82 2.18 0.61 0.46
CA LEU A 82 1.87 -0.32 -0.62
C LEU A 82 2.59 0.06 -1.92
N GLU A 83 2.62 1.33 -2.28
CA GLU A 83 3.38 1.85 -3.43
C GLU A 83 4.89 1.56 -3.30
N ASN A 84 5.47 1.74 -2.12
CA ASN A 84 6.89 1.45 -1.89
C ASN A 84 7.21 -0.04 -2.03
N GLN A 85 6.28 -0.93 -1.66
CA GLN A 85 6.43 -2.36 -1.90
C GLN A 85 6.36 -2.71 -3.39
N GLU A 86 5.46 -2.09 -4.17
CA GLU A 86 5.41 -2.27 -5.63
C GLU A 86 6.74 -1.87 -6.29
N PHE A 87 7.28 -0.72 -5.90
CA PHE A 87 8.52 -0.19 -6.46
C PHE A 87 9.75 -1.05 -6.13
N SER A 88 9.78 -1.63 -4.92
CA SER A 88 10.83 -2.56 -4.49
C SER A 88 10.83 -3.89 -5.25
N HIS A 89 9.79 -4.17 -6.04
CA HIS A 89 9.50 -5.47 -6.65
C HIS A 89 9.41 -5.43 -8.19
N ARG A 90 9.91 -4.37 -8.83
CA ARG A 90 10.35 -4.43 -10.24
C ARG A 90 11.60 -5.29 -10.45
N VAL A 91 12.18 -5.81 -9.37
CA VAL A 91 13.18 -6.88 -9.37
C VAL A 91 12.54 -8.08 -8.67
N ASN A 92 12.10 -9.09 -9.43
CA ASN A 92 11.63 -10.35 -8.87
C ASN A 92 12.14 -11.52 -9.71
N TYR A 93 13.31 -12.04 -9.31
CA TYR A 93 13.70 -13.44 -9.52
C TYR A 93 14.73 -13.85 -8.46
N THR A 94 14.56 -15.04 -7.88
CA THR A 94 15.65 -16.02 -7.70
C THR A 94 15.08 -17.45 -7.74
N ASP A 95 15.91 -18.40 -8.15
CA ASP A 95 15.67 -19.85 -8.13
C ASP A 95 15.67 -20.46 -6.69
N GLU A 96 15.66 -19.64 -5.64
CA GLU A 96 15.81 -20.03 -4.23
C GLU A 96 14.55 -19.78 -3.35
N GLY A 97 13.36 -19.70 -3.96
CA GLY A 97 12.12 -20.05 -3.27
C GLY A 97 11.46 -19.01 -2.34
N HIS A 98 11.76 -17.71 -2.45
CA HIS A 98 11.01 -16.68 -1.71
C HIS A 98 10.68 -15.44 -2.56
N ILE A 99 9.56 -15.53 -3.31
CA ILE A 99 8.84 -14.43 -3.98
C ILE A 99 7.37 -14.93 -4.06
N ARG A 100 6.28 -14.30 -3.61
CA ARG A 100 5.81 -12.91 -3.60
C ARG A 100 4.45 -12.90 -2.84
N SER A 101 3.97 -11.76 -2.37
CA SER A 101 2.65 -11.34 -2.86
C SER A 101 2.69 -9.83 -3.08
N PRO A 102 2.88 -9.37 -4.33
CA PRO A 102 2.80 -7.97 -4.63
C PRO A 102 1.31 -7.67 -4.62
N ILE A 103 0.87 -6.83 -3.70
CA ILE A 103 -0.48 -6.30 -3.82
C ILE A 103 -0.61 -5.72 -5.25
N PRO A 104 -1.56 -6.21 -6.07
CA PRO A 104 -1.62 -5.88 -7.48
C PRO A 104 -1.63 -4.38 -7.70
N TYR A 105 -0.84 -3.90 -8.67
CA TYR A 105 -0.72 -2.47 -8.94
C TYR A 105 -2.08 -1.80 -9.15
N ASN A 106 -3.00 -2.44 -9.86
CA ASN A 106 -4.34 -1.89 -10.11
C ASN A 106 -5.16 -1.73 -8.81
N PHE A 107 -4.95 -2.59 -7.82
CA PHE A 107 -5.58 -2.44 -6.51
C PHE A 107 -5.06 -1.20 -5.78
N ILE A 108 -3.73 -1.01 -5.74
CA ILE A 108 -3.09 0.17 -5.12
C ILE A 108 -3.49 1.44 -5.86
N LYS A 109 -3.52 1.38 -7.20
CA LYS A 109 -3.97 2.48 -8.07
C LYS A 109 -5.42 2.84 -7.77
N GLY A 110 -6.31 1.85 -7.63
CA GLY A 110 -7.70 2.08 -7.23
C GLY A 110 -7.82 2.82 -5.90
N LEU A 111 -7.08 2.38 -4.86
CA LEU A 111 -7.03 3.10 -3.58
C LEU A 111 -6.53 4.54 -3.73
N SER A 112 -5.52 4.74 -4.58
CA SER A 112 -4.92 6.05 -4.84
C SER A 112 -5.90 6.97 -5.56
N GLU A 113 -6.61 6.48 -6.57
CA GLU A 113 -7.64 7.24 -7.29
C GLU A 113 -8.84 7.55 -6.39
N GLU A 114 -9.26 6.63 -5.52
CA GLU A 114 -10.30 6.85 -4.51
C GLU A 114 -9.90 7.98 -3.53
N LEU A 115 -8.65 7.98 -3.05
CA LEU A 115 -8.20 8.94 -2.04
C LEU A 115 -7.84 10.30 -2.64
N TYR A 116 -7.01 10.30 -3.68
CA TYR A 116 -6.46 11.53 -4.26
C TYR A 116 -7.36 12.11 -5.36
N GLY A 117 -8.20 11.29 -5.99
CA GLY A 117 -8.86 11.67 -7.23
C GLY A 117 -7.97 11.46 -8.44
N ASN A 118 -8.55 11.63 -9.63
CA ASN A 118 -7.86 11.51 -10.90
C ASN A 118 -8.01 12.82 -11.68
N THR A 119 -6.89 13.45 -12.00
CA THR A 119 -6.80 14.66 -12.82
C THR A 119 -6.08 14.28 -14.10
N GLU A 120 -6.81 14.25 -15.22
CA GLU A 120 -6.27 14.00 -16.57
C GLU A 120 -5.51 12.66 -16.74
N GLY A 121 -5.93 11.61 -16.04
CA GLY A 121 -5.29 10.29 -16.11
C GLY A 121 -4.14 10.11 -15.13
N HIS A 122 -3.90 11.09 -14.25
CA HIS A 122 -2.89 11.06 -13.20
C HIS A 122 -3.50 11.30 -11.81
N VAL A 123 -2.84 10.77 -10.79
CA VAL A 123 -3.19 11.04 -9.39
C VAL A 123 -2.96 12.53 -9.11
N ASP A 124 -3.88 13.16 -8.37
CA ASP A 124 -3.73 14.54 -7.89
C ASP A 124 -2.51 14.65 -6.94
N VAL A 125 -1.41 15.16 -7.46
CA VAL A 125 -0.13 15.29 -6.75
C VAL A 125 -0.19 16.37 -5.66
N ASP A 126 -1.00 17.41 -5.86
CA ASP A 126 -1.16 18.48 -4.87
C ASP A 126 -1.82 17.92 -3.62
N LYS A 127 -2.92 17.17 -3.79
CA LYS A 127 -3.60 16.50 -2.68
C LYS A 127 -2.71 15.45 -2.00
N LYS A 128 -1.92 14.70 -2.77
CA LYS A 128 -0.91 13.78 -2.19
C LYS A 128 0.09 14.53 -1.32
N GLY A 129 0.58 15.68 -1.79
CA GLY A 129 1.49 16.55 -1.04
C GLY A 129 0.88 17.16 0.23
N GLU A 130 -0.39 17.54 0.20
CA GLU A 130 -1.12 18.03 1.38
C GLU A 130 -1.24 16.96 2.47
N LEU A 131 -1.54 15.71 2.10
CA LEU A 131 -1.65 14.62 3.07
C LEU A 131 -0.29 14.23 3.66
N GLU A 132 0.80 14.27 2.90
CA GLU A 132 2.15 14.07 3.44
C GLU A 132 2.54 15.19 4.41
N LYS A 133 2.16 16.45 4.14
CA LYS A 133 2.38 17.57 5.08
C LYS A 133 1.66 17.34 6.42
N LYS A 134 0.42 16.85 6.39
CA LYS A 134 -0.33 16.51 7.63
C LYS A 134 0.40 15.46 8.46
N ILE A 135 0.98 14.45 7.81
CA ILE A 135 1.78 13.45 8.54
C ILE A 135 3.01 14.09 9.16
N GLN A 136 3.73 14.96 8.43
CA GLN A 136 4.88 15.68 8.99
C GLN A 136 4.49 16.58 10.18
N GLU A 137 3.29 17.15 10.18
CA GLU A 137 2.75 17.88 11.33
C GLU A 137 2.53 16.96 12.53
N VAL A 138 1.99 15.76 12.34
CA VAL A 138 1.86 14.74 13.41
C VAL A 138 3.24 14.38 13.97
N TYR A 139 4.23 14.15 13.12
CA TYR A 139 5.62 13.90 13.55
C TYR A 139 6.14 15.04 14.44
N LYS A 140 5.94 16.31 14.04
CA LYS A 140 6.35 17.48 14.82
C LYS A 140 5.62 17.58 16.16
N GLN A 141 4.30 17.36 16.19
CA GLN A 141 3.49 17.43 17.40
C GLN A 141 3.89 16.37 18.43
N GLU A 142 4.26 15.17 17.95
CA GLU A 142 4.67 14.06 18.80
C GLU A 142 6.18 14.06 19.13
N GLY A 143 6.92 15.11 18.75
CA GLY A 143 8.32 15.28 19.11
C GLY A 143 9.30 14.42 18.29
N TYR A 144 8.88 13.92 17.13
CA TYR A 144 9.79 13.29 16.18
C TYR A 144 10.40 14.34 15.26
N HIS A 145 11.73 14.39 15.23
CA HIS A 145 12.48 15.11 14.21
C HIS A 145 12.88 14.10 13.13
N GLN A 146 12.41 14.31 11.90
CA GLN A 146 12.82 13.53 10.73
C GLN A 146 14.20 13.97 10.23
#